data_AF-A0A0L1KXF1-F1
#
_entry.id   AF-A0A0L1KXF1-F1
#
_cell.length_a   1.000
_cell.length_b   1.000
_cell.length_c   1.000
_cell.angle_alpha   90.00
_cell.angle_beta   90.00
_cell.angle_gamma   90.00
#
_symmetry.space_group_name_H-M   'P 1'
#
loop_
_entity.id
_entity.type
_entity.pdbx_description
1 polymer ?
#
loop_
_entity_poly.entity_id
_entity_poly.type
_entity_poly.pdbx_seq_one_letter_code
_entity_poly.pdbx_strand_id
1 'polypeptide(L)'
;MHRRSTYQGPTFHNGMLASLALGIPVMDTVHPSRQHARNWYNPYQGVLTKYTKYDHMPVHTINPELYDAVLQYVNEIGITDDLATFMKNYTTYILDKETTQWCDDVLFVLSPEHIAQRE
;
A
#
# COMPACT_ATOMS: atom_id res chain seq x y z
N MET A 1 -16.78 -3.46 12.54
CA MET A 1 -16.42 -2.16 13.15
C MET A 1 -14.90 -1.96 13.09
N HIS A 2 -14.39 -1.07 12.24
CA HIS A 2 -12.98 -0.65 12.30
C HIS A 2 -12.82 0.31 13.49
N ARG A 3 -11.99 -0.05 14.48
CA ARG A 3 -11.64 0.85 15.60
C ARG A 3 -10.80 2.00 15.04
N ARG A 4 -11.38 3.20 14.96
CA ARG A 4 -10.78 4.38 14.33
C ARG A 4 -9.69 5.08 15.16
N SER A 5 -9.40 4.62 16.39
CA SER A 5 -8.46 5.29 17.29
C SER A 5 -7.78 4.32 18.27
N THR A 6 -7.02 3.36 17.75
CA THR A 6 -6.12 2.53 18.56
C THR A 6 -4.67 2.90 18.26
N TYR A 7 -3.82 2.87 19.29
CA TYR A 7 -2.38 3.06 19.14
C TYR A 7 -1.82 2.11 18.06
N GLN A 8 -1.07 2.66 17.10
CA GLN A 8 -0.53 1.92 15.95
C GLN A 8 0.89 1.39 16.17
N GLY A 9 1.46 1.61 17.36
CA GLY A 9 2.81 1.15 17.68
C GLY A 9 3.93 2.11 17.23
N PRO A 10 5.14 1.90 17.77
CA PRO A 10 6.34 2.66 17.42
C PRO A 10 6.82 2.36 15.99
N THR A 11 7.84 3.09 15.54
CA THR A 11 8.55 2.79 14.30
C THR A 11 9.48 1.60 14.52
N PHE A 12 9.35 0.56 13.69
CA PHE A 12 10.19 -0.64 13.75
C PHE A 12 11.52 -0.46 13.00
N HIS A 13 11.51 0.26 11.88
CA HIS A 13 12.69 0.51 11.06
C HIS A 13 12.67 1.92 10.48
N ASN A 14 13.83 2.51 10.24
CA ASN A 14 13.98 3.87 9.70
C ASN A 14 13.97 3.92 8.16
N GLY A 15 13.22 3.01 7.51
CA GLY A 15 13.21 2.87 6.05
C GLY A 15 12.78 4.15 5.32
N MET A 16 11.79 4.88 5.85
CA MET A 16 11.35 6.16 5.29
C MET A 16 12.46 7.21 5.32
N LEU A 17 13.21 7.31 6.43
CA LEU A 17 14.33 8.25 6.56
C LEU A 17 15.48 7.85 5.62
N ALA A 18 15.74 6.55 5.46
CA ALA A 18 16.72 6.05 4.50
C ALA A 18 16.32 6.39 3.04
N SER A 19 15.05 6.22 2.67
CA SER A 19 14.54 6.62 1.36
C SER A 19 14.72 8.12 1.10
N LEU A 20 14.42 8.97 2.10
CA LEU A 20 14.64 10.41 2.01
C LEU A 20 16.12 10.77 1.82
N ALA A 21 17.02 10.10 2.53
CA ALA A 21 18.46 10.30 2.38
C ALA A 21 18.96 9.91 0.97
N LEU A 22 18.30 8.97 0.31
CA LEU A 22 18.57 8.55 -1.06
C LEU A 22 17.84 9.40 -2.12
N GLY A 23 17.08 10.43 -1.71
CA GLY A 23 16.29 11.27 -2.63
C GLY A 23 15.10 10.55 -3.26
N ILE A 24 14.67 9.41 -2.70
CA ILE A 24 13.50 8.67 -3.16
C ILE A 24 12.24 9.38 -2.61
N PRO A 25 11.30 9.81 -3.48
CA PRO A 25 10.11 10.50 -3.04
C PRO A 25 9.20 9.56 -2.23
N VAL A 26 8.95 9.91 -0.96
CA VAL A 26 8.08 9.16 -0.03
C VAL A 26 6.65 9.68 0.01
N MET A 27 6.43 10.90 -0.48
CA MET A 27 5.12 11.53 -0.62
C MET A 27 5.01 12.25 -1.96
N ASP A 28 3.83 12.18 -2.55
CA ASP A 28 3.53 12.77 -3.87
C ASP A 28 3.22 14.28 -3.78
N THR A 29 2.51 14.69 -2.72
CA THR A 29 2.20 16.11 -2.48
C THR A 29 2.10 16.40 -0.99
N VAL A 30 2.55 17.57 -0.56
CA VAL A 30 2.48 17.98 0.85
C VAL A 30 1.04 18.34 1.27
N HIS A 31 0.14 18.64 0.32
CA HIS A 31 -1.18 19.16 0.64
C HIS A 31 -2.19 18.04 0.94
N PRO A 32 -2.68 17.89 2.19
CA PRO A 32 -3.52 16.75 2.58
C PRO A 32 -4.83 16.66 1.80
N SER A 33 -5.45 17.81 1.47
CA SER A 33 -6.70 17.80 0.70
C SER A 33 -6.54 17.28 -0.73
N ARG A 34 -5.37 17.47 -1.36
CA ARG A 34 -5.09 16.95 -2.70
C ARG A 34 -4.93 15.43 -2.66
N GLN A 35 -4.28 14.94 -1.61
CA GLN A 35 -4.19 13.50 -1.35
C GLN A 35 -5.56 12.87 -1.07
N HIS A 36 -6.39 13.54 -0.27
CA HIS A 36 -7.77 13.10 -0.01
C HIS A 36 -8.58 13.04 -1.30
N ALA A 37 -8.55 14.05 -2.16
CA ALA A 37 -9.33 14.07 -3.39
C ALA A 37 -8.98 12.91 -4.33
N ARG A 38 -7.70 12.53 -4.41
CA ARG A 38 -7.26 11.40 -5.24
C ARG A 38 -7.62 10.04 -4.63
N ASN A 39 -7.49 9.91 -3.31
CA ASN A 39 -7.47 8.61 -2.64
C ASN A 39 -8.70 8.37 -1.74
N TRP A 40 -9.74 9.20 -1.83
CA TRP A 40 -10.89 9.15 -0.90
C TRP A 40 -11.52 7.75 -0.75
N TYR A 41 -11.57 6.99 -1.85
CA TYR A 41 -12.08 5.62 -1.88
C TYR A 41 -10.99 4.55 -2.10
N ASN A 42 -9.70 4.92 -2.02
CA ASN A 42 -8.60 3.98 -2.14
C ASN A 42 -8.01 3.66 -0.75
N PRO A 43 -8.36 2.52 -0.12
CA PRO A 43 -7.86 2.19 1.21
C PRO A 43 -6.37 1.79 1.24
N TYR A 44 -5.75 1.66 0.06
CA TYR A 44 -4.38 1.16 -0.11
C TYR A 44 -3.40 2.21 -0.64
N GLN A 45 -3.89 3.37 -1.11
CA GLN A 45 -3.04 4.44 -1.62
C GLN A 45 -3.23 5.73 -0.83
N GLY A 46 -2.11 6.38 -0.50
CA GLY A 46 -2.08 7.71 0.11
C GLY A 46 -1.63 7.73 1.57
N VAL A 47 -1.39 8.95 2.07
CA VAL A 47 -0.94 9.15 3.46
C VAL A 47 -2.04 8.92 4.50
N LEU A 48 -3.29 8.67 4.09
CA LEU A 48 -4.44 8.59 5.00
C LEU A 48 -4.93 7.15 5.20
N THR A 49 -4.02 6.20 5.13
CA THR A 49 -4.34 4.78 5.33
C THR A 49 -3.83 4.31 6.68
N LYS A 50 -4.44 3.25 7.21
CA LYS A 50 -3.95 2.57 8.41
C LYS A 50 -2.53 2.01 8.24
N TYR A 51 -2.12 1.72 7.00
CA TYR A 51 -0.81 1.15 6.67
C TYR A 51 0.30 2.20 6.70
N THR A 52 -0.02 3.45 6.38
CA THR A 52 0.89 4.61 6.46
C THR A 52 0.78 5.36 7.78
N LYS A 53 0.12 4.77 8.79
CA LYS A 53 -0.17 5.40 10.08
C LYS A 53 -0.85 6.77 9.97
N TYR A 54 -1.66 6.98 8.93
CA TYR A 54 -2.29 8.28 8.64
C TYR A 54 -1.27 9.45 8.57
N ASP A 55 -0.08 9.18 8.00
CA ASP A 55 1.06 10.12 7.91
C ASP A 55 1.70 10.50 9.25
N HIS A 56 1.26 9.87 10.33
CA HIS A 56 1.82 10.12 11.65
C HIS A 56 3.16 9.37 11.78
N MET A 57 4.24 10.13 11.91
CA MET A 57 5.52 9.60 12.36
C MET A 57 5.47 9.40 13.89
N PRO A 58 5.53 8.15 14.40
CA PRO A 58 5.58 7.90 15.83
C PRO A 58 6.80 8.56 16.48
N VAL A 59 6.63 9.05 17.70
CA VAL A 59 7.71 9.64 18.50
C VAL A 59 8.82 8.62 18.81
N HIS A 60 8.44 7.36 19.01
CA HIS A 60 9.37 6.30 19.39
C HIS A 60 9.74 5.43 18.19
N THR A 61 11.04 5.25 17.99
CA THR A 61 11.62 4.17 17.20
C THR A 61 12.15 3.12 18.18
N ILE A 62 11.85 1.85 17.95
CA ILE A 62 12.31 0.78 18.84
C ILE A 62 13.83 0.62 18.77
N ASN A 63 14.44 0.11 19.84
CA ASN A 63 15.85 -0.24 19.81
C ASN A 63 16.10 -1.43 18.87
N PRO A 64 17.28 -1.52 18.22
CA PRO A 64 17.58 -2.58 17.26
C PRO A 64 17.46 -4.00 17.83
N GLU A 65 17.90 -4.23 19.07
CA GLU A 65 17.85 -5.56 19.70
C GLU A 65 16.41 -6.09 19.84
N LEU A 66 15.44 -5.21 20.19
CA LEU A 66 14.03 -5.59 20.25
C LEU A 66 13.45 -5.78 18.85
N TYR A 67 13.86 -4.96 17.87
CA TYR A 67 13.48 -5.13 16.48
C TYR A 67 13.87 -6.52 15.98
N ASP A 68 15.11 -6.93 16.21
CA ASP A 68 15.64 -8.23 15.78
C ASP A 68 14.89 -9.39 16.46
N ALA A 69 14.59 -9.28 17.75
CA ALA A 69 13.80 -10.28 18.47
C ALA A 69 12.36 -10.40 17.93
N VAL A 70 11.71 -9.27 17.64
CA VAL A 70 10.37 -9.29 17.02
C VAL A 70 10.43 -9.85 15.61
N LEU A 71 11.44 -9.49 14.82
CA LEU A 71 11.63 -10.00 13.48
C LEU A 71 11.84 -11.53 13.47
N GLN A 72 12.61 -12.05 14.42
CA GLN A 72 12.79 -13.49 14.61
C GLN A 72 11.45 -14.17 14.92
N TYR A 73 10.67 -13.64 15.87
CA TYR A 73 9.36 -14.17 16.21
C TYR A 73 8.39 -14.18 15.01
N VAL A 74 8.38 -13.09 14.22
CA VAL A 74 7.55 -12.94 13.03
C VAL A 74 7.93 -13.97 11.94
N ASN A 75 9.23 -14.24 11.79
CA ASN A 75 9.71 -15.31 10.92
C ASN A 75 9.27 -16.70 11.40
N GLU A 76 9.33 -16.97 12.70
CA GLU A 76 8.91 -18.27 13.29
C GLU A 76 7.43 -18.57 13.07
N ILE A 77 6.56 -17.54 13.00
CA ILE A 77 5.14 -17.69 12.66
C ILE A 77 4.86 -17.73 11.15
N GLY A 78 5.90 -17.75 10.31
CA GLY A 78 5.79 -17.94 8.86
C GLY A 78 5.64 -16.66 8.05
N ILE A 79 5.82 -15.47 8.64
CA ILE A 79 5.92 -14.21 7.90
C ILE A 79 7.39 -14.01 7.55
N THR A 80 7.81 -14.61 6.44
CA THR A 80 9.21 -14.68 6.01
C THR A 80 9.48 -13.86 4.74
N ASP A 81 10.75 -13.69 4.41
CA ASP A 81 11.18 -13.04 3.15
C ASP A 81 10.75 -13.82 1.90
N ASP A 82 10.61 -15.15 2.00
CA ASP A 82 10.06 -15.98 0.91
C ASP A 82 8.59 -15.64 0.66
N LEU A 83 7.79 -15.47 1.72
CA LEU A 83 6.41 -15.03 1.61
C LEU A 83 6.34 -13.62 1.00
N ALA A 84 7.21 -12.71 1.44
CA ALA A 84 7.27 -11.36 0.88
C ALA A 84 7.61 -11.38 -0.62
N THR A 85 8.55 -12.24 -1.03
CA THR A 85 8.93 -12.43 -2.43
C THR A 85 7.79 -13.01 -3.26
N PHE A 86 7.11 -14.04 -2.75
CA PHE A 86 5.91 -14.58 -3.38
C PHE A 86 4.84 -13.50 -3.57
N MET A 87 4.52 -12.74 -2.51
CA MET A 87 3.51 -11.69 -2.55
C MET A 87 3.86 -10.60 -3.57
N LYS A 88 5.13 -10.21 -3.69
CA LYS A 88 5.60 -9.26 -4.70
C LYS A 88 5.35 -9.76 -6.12
N ASN A 89 5.72 -11.01 -6.39
CA ASN A 89 5.54 -11.62 -7.71
C ASN A 89 4.06 -11.81 -8.03
N TYR A 90 3.28 -12.28 -7.07
CA TYR A 90 1.86 -12.55 -7.23
C TYR A 90 1.04 -11.26 -7.42
N THR A 91 1.40 -10.18 -6.72
CA THR A 91 0.76 -8.86 -6.93
C THR A 91 1.00 -8.35 -8.35
N THR A 92 2.19 -8.54 -8.89
CA THR A 92 2.52 -8.17 -10.28
C THR A 92 1.69 -8.99 -11.27
N TYR A 93 1.58 -10.30 -11.04
CA TYR A 93 0.75 -11.19 -11.84
C TYR A 93 -0.74 -10.79 -11.81
N ILE A 94 -1.30 -10.51 -10.62
CA ILE A 94 -2.69 -10.06 -10.50
C ILE A 94 -2.91 -8.76 -11.28
N LEU A 95 -1.99 -7.79 -11.12
CA LEU A 95 -2.11 -6.50 -11.81
C LEU A 95 -2.16 -6.68 -13.33
N ASP A 96 -1.31 -7.54 -13.89
CA ASP A 96 -1.30 -7.86 -15.33
C ASP A 96 -2.64 -8.47 -15.80
N LYS A 97 -3.16 -9.44 -15.05
CA LYS A 97 -4.43 -10.10 -15.37
C LYS A 97 -5.63 -9.16 -15.27
N GLU A 98 -5.71 -8.38 -14.20
CA GLU A 98 -6.79 -7.41 -13.98
C GLU A 98 -6.73 -6.30 -15.04
N THR A 99 -5.55 -5.81 -15.39
CA THR A 99 -5.39 -4.78 -16.43
C THR A 99 -5.81 -5.30 -17.80
N THR A 100 -5.41 -6.53 -18.14
CA THR A 100 -5.79 -7.16 -19.40
C THR A 100 -7.31 -7.33 -19.50
N GLN A 101 -7.92 -7.92 -18.47
CA GLN A 101 -9.37 -8.11 -18.44
C GLN A 101 -10.13 -6.79 -18.50
N TRP A 102 -9.69 -5.78 -17.76
CA TRP A 102 -10.31 -4.46 -17.77
C TRP A 102 -10.24 -3.80 -19.15
N CYS A 103 -9.11 -3.91 -19.86
CA CYS A 103 -8.99 -3.42 -21.23
C CYS A 103 -9.96 -4.12 -22.18
N ASP A 104 -10.07 -5.45 -22.08
CA ASP A 104 -11.00 -6.24 -22.91
C ASP A 104 -12.46 -5.84 -22.64
N ASP A 105 -12.83 -5.68 -21.37
CA ASP A 105 -14.17 -5.26 -20.96
C ASP A 105 -14.51 -3.85 -21.49
N VAL A 106 -13.56 -2.91 -21.39
CA VAL A 106 -13.73 -1.55 -21.91
C VAL A 106 -13.88 -1.56 -23.43
N LEU A 107 -13.05 -2.32 -24.15
CA LEU A 107 -13.15 -2.45 -25.60
C LEU A 107 -14.47 -3.09 -26.03
N PHE A 108 -14.94 -4.09 -25.30
CA PHE A 108 -16.24 -4.72 -25.53
C PHE A 108 -17.39 -3.72 -25.35
N VAL A 109 -17.40 -2.95 -24.26
CA VAL A 109 -18.43 -1.94 -23.99
C VAL A 109 -18.43 -0.83 -25.05
N LEU A 110 -17.25 -0.47 -25.57
CA LEU A 110 -17.09 0.54 -26.62
C LEU A 110 -17.28 -0.02 -28.04
N SER A 111 -17.56 -1.32 -28.19
CA SER A 111 -17.76 -1.90 -29.52
C SER A 111 -19.04 -1.37 -30.18
N PRO A 112 -19.02 -1.10 -31.51
CA PRO A 112 -20.20 -0.56 -32.21
C PRO A 112 -21.44 -1.44 -32.06
N GLU A 113 -21.24 -2.75 -32.00
CA GLU A 113 -22.30 -3.74 -31.83
C GLU A 113 -23.00 -3.61 -30.48
N HIS A 114 -22.24 -3.34 -29.41
CA HIS A 114 -22.79 -3.17 -28.07
C HIS A 114 -23.45 -1.80 -27.86
N ILE A 115 -22.96 -0.76 -28.54
CA ILE A 115 -23.57 0.58 -28.54
C ILE A 115 -24.93 0.54 -29.25
N ALA A 116 -25.01 -0.11 -30.42
CA ALA A 116 -26.25 -0.22 -31.20
C ALA A 116 -27.35 -1.02 -30.48
N GLN A 117 -27.02 -1.85 -29.49
CA GLN A 117 -28.00 -2.59 -28.67
C GLN A 117 -28.59 -1.76 -27.51
N ARG A 118 -28.06 -0.56 -27.26
CA ARG A 118 -28.52 0.33 -26.16
C ARG A 118 -29.40 1.49 -26.64
N GLU A 119 -29.53 1.67 -27.96
CA GLU A 119 -30.43 2.64 -28.61
C GLU A 119 -31.76 1.97 -28.99
#